data_AF-A0ABD2WZ37-F1
#
_entry.id   AF-A0ABD2WZ37-F1
#
_cell.length_a   1.000
_cell.length_b   1.000
_cell.length_c   1.000
_cell.angle_alpha   90.00
_cell.angle_beta   90.00
_cell.angle_gamma   90.00
#
_symmetry.space_group_name_H-M   'P 1'
#
loop_
_entity.id
_entity.type
_entity.pdbx_description
1 polymer ?
#
loop_
_entity_poly.entity_id
_entity_poly.type
_entity_poly.pdbx_seq_one_letter_code
_entity_poly.pdbx_strand_id
1 'polypeptide(L)'
;MKRLVSEKDRDERRLNIVIKGLGNIGEKIKEEIEKFLKEKLAIEAGLEAAWKSGQVVVGKCTSYEQKERIMKNKARLAGTRIYIENDLSFEDRKIQEKIARWARGQREKGKEVKVGLGRVMVDGKWIRWESVPEEEQVSERQVRGKDGQESMDKSF
;
A
#
# COMPACT_ATOMS: atom_id res chain seq x y z
N MET A 1 10.60 15.48 -17.42
CA MET A 1 11.38 14.23 -17.23
C MET A 1 10.89 13.41 -16.03
N LYS A 2 10.88 13.93 -14.79
CA LYS A 2 10.38 13.20 -13.60
C LYS A 2 8.96 12.63 -13.73
N ARG A 3 8.02 13.39 -14.32
CA ARG A 3 6.62 12.96 -14.52
C ARG A 3 6.50 11.75 -15.45
N LEU A 4 7.17 11.79 -16.61
CA LEU A 4 7.18 10.68 -17.58
C LEU A 4 7.76 9.40 -16.97
N VAL A 5 8.82 9.51 -16.15
CA VAL A 5 9.40 8.37 -15.43
C VAL A 5 8.40 7.81 -14.41
N SER A 6 7.69 8.66 -13.68
CA SER A 6 6.67 8.21 -12.70
C SER A 6 5.45 7.56 -13.35
N GLU A 7 5.02 8.07 -14.51
CA GLU A 7 3.90 7.51 -15.28
C GLU A 7 4.29 6.14 -15.85
N LYS A 8 5.51 6.01 -16.38
CA LYS A 8 6.03 4.73 -16.85
C LYS A 8 6.16 3.69 -15.72
N ASP A 9 6.70 4.06 -14.55
CA ASP A 9 6.79 3.17 -13.39
C ASP A 9 5.39 2.71 -12.91
N ARG A 10 4.40 3.62 -12.93
CA ARG A 10 3.00 3.27 -12.63
C ARG A 10 2.44 2.27 -13.62
N ASP A 11 2.66 2.47 -14.92
CA ASP A 11 2.14 1.60 -15.96
C ASP A 11 2.75 0.20 -15.90
N GLU A 12 4.07 0.11 -15.68
CA GLU A 12 4.77 -1.18 -15.53
C GLU A 12 4.28 -1.98 -14.30
N ARG A 13 3.88 -1.29 -13.23
CA ARG A 13 3.37 -1.90 -11.99
C ARG A 13 1.85 -2.07 -11.96
N ARG A 14 1.13 -1.47 -12.91
CA ARG A 14 -0.34 -1.38 -12.87
C ARG A 14 -1.01 -2.74 -12.80
N LEU A 15 -0.43 -3.77 -13.38
CA LEU A 15 -0.95 -5.14 -13.36
C LEU A 15 -0.35 -6.02 -12.25
N ASN A 16 0.60 -5.50 -11.49
CA ASN A 16 1.26 -6.27 -10.43
C ASN A 16 0.42 -6.28 -9.15
N ILE A 17 0.40 -7.44 -8.50
CA ILE A 17 -0.05 -7.63 -7.12
C ILE A 17 1.15 -8.00 -6.25
N VAL A 18 1.19 -7.47 -5.04
CA VAL A 18 2.18 -7.83 -4.02
C VAL A 18 1.50 -8.70 -2.99
N ILE A 19 2.07 -9.89 -2.74
CA ILE A 19 1.58 -10.82 -1.74
C ILE A 19 2.62 -10.93 -0.62
N LYS A 20 2.18 -10.61 0.60
CA LYS A 20 3.00 -10.65 1.81
C LYS A 20 2.59 -11.85 2.66
N GLY A 21 3.54 -12.49 3.33
CA GLY A 21 3.27 -13.56 4.30
C GLY A 21 3.05 -14.97 3.70
N LEU A 22 3.35 -15.16 2.41
CA LEU A 22 3.23 -16.47 1.72
C LEU A 22 4.26 -17.52 2.19
N GLY A 23 5.22 -17.17 3.04
CA GLY A 23 6.24 -18.09 3.54
C GLY A 23 7.30 -18.42 2.48
N ASN A 24 7.96 -19.57 2.64
CA ASN A 24 8.93 -20.07 1.66
C ASN A 24 8.18 -20.69 0.47
N ILE A 25 8.09 -19.92 -0.61
CA ILE A 25 7.70 -20.40 -1.94
C ILE A 25 8.90 -21.10 -2.58
N GLY A 26 8.66 -22.22 -3.25
CA GLY A 26 9.65 -22.97 -4.00
C GLY A 26 10.06 -22.30 -5.31
N GLU A 27 10.71 -23.06 -6.20
CA GLU A 27 11.19 -22.54 -7.48
C GLU A 27 10.04 -22.22 -8.45
N LYS A 28 8.90 -22.90 -8.31
CA LYS A 28 7.73 -22.74 -9.17
C LYS A 28 6.79 -21.64 -8.68
N ILE A 29 7.34 -20.46 -8.46
CA ILE A 29 6.65 -19.31 -7.85
C ILE A 29 5.31 -19.01 -8.53
N LYS A 30 5.27 -19.03 -9.87
CA LYS A 30 4.07 -18.74 -10.64
C LYS A 30 2.95 -19.73 -10.34
N GLU A 31 3.21 -21.03 -10.47
CA GLU A 31 2.23 -22.10 -10.20
C GLU A 31 1.73 -22.05 -8.75
N GLU A 32 2.62 -21.78 -7.79
CA GLU A 32 2.25 -21.66 -6.38
C GLU A 32 1.31 -20.48 -6.10
N ILE A 33 1.54 -19.32 -6.74
CA ILE A 33 0.62 -18.17 -6.60
C ILE A 33 -0.72 -18.49 -7.25
N GLU A 34 -0.74 -19.06 -8.45
CA GLU A 34 -1.98 -19.40 -9.15
C GLU A 34 -2.82 -20.39 -8.33
N LYS A 35 -2.17 -21.40 -7.73
CA LYS A 35 -2.79 -22.33 -6.79
C LYS A 35 -3.33 -21.59 -5.56
N PHE A 36 -2.53 -20.70 -4.96
CA PHE A 36 -2.98 -19.89 -3.83
C PHE A 36 -4.21 -19.03 -4.16
N LEU A 37 -4.25 -18.39 -5.34
CA LEU A 37 -5.40 -17.59 -5.79
C LEU A 37 -6.64 -18.47 -5.97
N LYS A 38 -6.49 -19.67 -6.53
CA LYS A 38 -7.59 -20.63 -6.67
C LYS A 38 -8.10 -21.09 -5.31
N GLU A 39 -7.22 -21.55 -4.41
CA GLU A 39 -7.62 -22.14 -3.12
C GLU A 39 -8.15 -21.09 -2.13
N LYS A 40 -7.45 -19.95 -2.00
CA LYS A 40 -7.75 -18.95 -0.97
C LYS A 40 -8.71 -17.88 -1.45
N LEU A 41 -8.75 -17.58 -2.74
CA LEU A 41 -9.63 -16.55 -3.30
C LEU A 41 -10.73 -17.09 -4.22
N ALA A 42 -10.75 -18.39 -4.55
CA ALA A 42 -11.67 -18.99 -5.51
C ALA A 42 -11.58 -18.30 -6.89
N ILE A 43 -10.36 -17.90 -7.27
CA ILE A 43 -10.07 -17.25 -8.54
C ILE A 43 -9.10 -18.13 -9.33
N GLU A 44 -9.59 -18.65 -10.45
CA GLU A 44 -8.72 -19.19 -11.48
C GLU A 44 -8.12 -18.03 -12.27
N ALA A 45 -6.82 -17.83 -12.11
CA ALA A 45 -6.07 -16.75 -12.72
C ALA A 45 -4.74 -17.31 -13.23
N GLY A 46 -4.49 -17.19 -14.54
CA GLY A 46 -3.17 -17.35 -15.10
C GLY A 46 -2.41 -16.03 -14.99
N LEU A 47 -1.24 -16.04 -14.36
CA LEU A 47 -0.35 -14.89 -14.29
C LEU A 47 0.49 -14.79 -15.56
N GLU A 48 1.00 -13.60 -15.87
CA GLU A 48 2.01 -13.42 -16.91
C GLU A 48 3.37 -13.90 -16.37
N ALA A 49 3.77 -13.35 -15.22
CA ALA A 49 5.03 -13.64 -14.55
C ALA A 49 4.86 -13.58 -13.02
N ALA A 50 5.80 -14.19 -12.29
CA ALA A 50 5.87 -14.09 -10.84
C ALA A 50 7.31 -14.22 -10.34
N TRP A 51 7.66 -13.48 -9.29
CA TRP A 51 9.01 -13.51 -8.72
C TRP A 51 9.00 -13.15 -7.23
N LYS A 52 10.06 -13.55 -6.53
CA LYS A 52 10.32 -13.15 -5.15
C LYS A 52 11.01 -11.78 -5.13
N SER A 53 10.57 -10.90 -4.25
CA SER A 53 11.20 -9.61 -4.00
C SER A 53 11.39 -9.43 -2.49
N GLY A 54 12.59 -9.73 -1.99
CA GLY A 54 12.85 -9.77 -0.54
C GLY A 54 11.94 -10.79 0.16
N GLN A 55 11.13 -10.31 1.11
CA GLN A 55 10.18 -11.12 1.88
C GLN A 55 8.78 -11.22 1.25
N VAL A 56 8.55 -10.54 0.13
CA VAL A 56 7.27 -10.53 -0.57
C VAL A 56 7.38 -11.26 -1.90
N VAL A 57 6.22 -11.58 -2.46
CA VAL A 57 6.09 -12.24 -3.75
C VAL A 57 5.27 -11.31 -4.64
N VAL A 58 5.72 -11.11 -5.88
CA VAL A 58 5.03 -10.27 -6.85
C VAL A 58 4.49 -11.16 -7.96
N GLY A 59 3.22 -10.96 -8.32
CA GLY A 59 2.57 -11.59 -9.46
C GLY A 59 2.11 -10.53 -10.46
N LYS A 60 2.46 -10.68 -11.73
CA LYS A 60 1.98 -9.83 -12.82
C LYS A 60 0.73 -10.45 -13.43
N CYS A 61 -0.40 -9.77 -13.28
CA CYS A 61 -1.67 -10.19 -13.87
C CYS A 61 -1.65 -9.99 -15.39
N THR A 62 -2.43 -10.80 -16.11
CA THR A 62 -2.58 -10.68 -17.57
C THR A 62 -3.51 -9.54 -17.98
N SER A 63 -4.40 -9.11 -17.08
CA SER A 63 -5.33 -8.00 -17.34
C SER A 63 -5.65 -7.22 -16.07
N TYR A 64 -6.12 -5.99 -16.26
CA TYR A 64 -6.60 -5.16 -15.15
C TYR A 64 -7.83 -5.78 -14.48
N GLU A 65 -8.73 -6.41 -15.25
CA GLU A 65 -9.91 -7.09 -14.74
C GLU A 65 -9.54 -8.27 -13.82
N GLN A 66 -8.53 -9.08 -14.20
CA GLN A 66 -8.01 -10.14 -13.35
C GLN A 66 -7.48 -9.58 -12.03
N LYS A 67 -6.64 -8.53 -12.10
CA LYS A 67 -6.14 -7.86 -10.90
C LYS A 67 -7.28 -7.32 -10.03
N GLU A 68 -8.28 -6.69 -10.64
CA GLU A 68 -9.42 -6.12 -9.92
C GLU A 68 -10.22 -7.22 -9.20
N ARG A 69 -10.48 -8.35 -9.86
CA ARG A 69 -11.13 -9.53 -9.24
C ARG A 69 -10.36 -10.03 -8.02
N ILE A 70 -9.03 -10.15 -8.13
CA ILE A 70 -8.15 -10.55 -7.01
C ILE A 70 -8.27 -9.54 -5.86
N MET A 71 -8.18 -8.25 -6.18
CA MET A 71 -8.23 -7.18 -5.18
C MET A 71 -9.59 -7.06 -4.48
N LYS A 72 -10.70 -7.35 -5.17
CA LYS A 72 -12.05 -7.42 -4.58
C LYS A 72 -12.22 -8.61 -3.63
N ASN A 73 -11.60 -9.75 -3.95
CA ASN A 73 -11.75 -10.99 -3.17
C ASN A 73 -10.74 -11.15 -2.03
N LYS A 74 -9.69 -10.32 -1.95
CA LYS A 74 -8.67 -10.43 -0.90
C LYS A 74 -9.21 -10.34 0.53
N ALA A 75 -10.43 -9.83 0.73
CA ALA A 75 -11.12 -9.84 2.02
C ALA A 75 -11.30 -11.27 2.58
N ARG A 76 -11.29 -12.31 1.73
CA ARG A 76 -11.30 -13.72 2.15
C ARG A 76 -10.05 -14.12 2.96
N LEU A 77 -8.99 -13.31 2.91
CA LEU A 77 -7.76 -13.52 3.69
C LEU A 77 -7.81 -12.84 5.07
N ALA A 78 -8.91 -12.15 5.41
CA ALA A 78 -9.08 -11.53 6.72
C ALA A 78 -8.92 -12.59 7.84
N GLY A 79 -8.18 -12.23 8.89
CA GLY A 79 -7.83 -13.15 9.98
C GLY A 79 -6.60 -14.02 9.71
N THR A 80 -6.04 -14.01 8.49
CA THR A 80 -4.76 -14.66 8.19
C THR A 80 -3.58 -13.69 8.32
N ARG A 81 -2.35 -14.22 8.22
CA ARG A 81 -1.12 -13.40 8.13
C ARG A 81 -0.74 -13.06 6.68
N ILE A 82 -1.61 -13.36 5.70
CA ILE A 82 -1.35 -13.17 4.27
C ILE A 82 -2.10 -11.92 3.80
N TYR A 83 -1.38 -11.04 3.09
CA TYR A 83 -1.93 -9.78 2.60
C TYR A 83 -1.69 -9.64 1.11
N ILE A 84 -2.68 -9.10 0.38
CA ILE A 84 -2.55 -8.73 -1.02
C ILE A 84 -2.69 -7.21 -1.16
N GLU A 85 -1.71 -6.58 -1.79
CA GLU A 85 -1.62 -5.15 -1.99
C GLU A 85 -1.35 -4.80 -3.45
N ASN A 86 -1.61 -3.54 -3.82
CA ASN A 86 -1.17 -3.02 -5.10
C ASN A 86 0.35 -2.84 -5.07
N ASP A 87 1.03 -3.22 -6.15
CA ASP A 87 2.40 -2.79 -6.39
C ASP A 87 2.37 -1.31 -6.78
N LEU A 88 2.82 -0.45 -5.87
CA LEU A 88 2.82 0.99 -6.08
C LEU A 88 4.16 1.44 -6.68
N SER A 89 4.11 2.49 -7.49
CA SER A 89 5.32 3.22 -7.89
C SER A 89 6.04 3.76 -6.65
N PHE A 90 7.31 4.10 -6.80
CA PHE A 90 8.07 4.66 -5.68
C PHE A 90 7.44 5.95 -5.11
N GLU A 91 6.98 6.84 -5.99
CA GLU A 91 6.32 8.09 -5.59
C GLU A 91 4.96 7.84 -4.94
N ASP A 92 4.15 6.93 -5.49
CA ASP A 92 2.85 6.58 -4.90
C ASP A 92 3.01 5.93 -3.53
N ARG A 93 4.02 5.08 -3.36
CA ARG A 93 4.34 4.48 -2.07
C ARG A 93 4.69 5.54 -1.03
N LYS A 94 5.53 6.53 -1.38
CA LYS A 94 5.84 7.66 -0.49
C LYS A 94 4.60 8.46 -0.09
N ILE A 95 3.73 8.75 -1.05
CA ILE A 95 2.46 9.43 -0.78
C ILE A 95 1.60 8.58 0.16
N GLN A 96 1.50 7.27 -0.09
CA GLN A 96 0.71 6.37 0.72
C GLN A 96 1.24 6.23 2.16
N GLU A 97 2.56 6.25 2.35
CA GLU A 97 3.20 6.28 3.67
C GLU A 97 2.88 7.57 4.44
N LYS A 98 2.92 8.73 3.78
CA LYS A 98 2.50 10.01 4.37
C LYS A 98 1.03 9.96 4.80
N ILE A 99 0.15 9.52 3.90
CA ILE A 99 -1.28 9.33 4.18
C ILE A 99 -1.48 8.39 5.38
N ALA A 100 -0.77 7.26 5.42
CA ALA A 100 -0.91 6.28 6.50
C ALA A 100 -0.48 6.84 7.85
N ARG A 101 0.63 7.59 7.90
CA ARG A 101 1.11 8.27 9.12
C ARG A 101 0.09 9.31 9.60
N TRP A 102 -0.40 10.13 8.68
CA TRP A 102 -1.41 11.14 8.97
C TRP A 102 -2.73 10.53 9.47
N ALA A 103 -3.24 9.53 8.77
CA ALA A 103 -4.47 8.84 9.13
C ALA A 103 -4.39 8.18 10.51
N ARG A 104 -3.21 7.68 10.90
CA ARG A 104 -2.98 7.20 12.27
C ARG A 104 -3.14 8.33 13.28
N GLY A 105 -2.49 9.48 13.06
CA GLY A 105 -2.61 10.64 13.95
C GLY A 105 -4.05 11.17 14.07
N GLN A 106 -4.81 11.20 12.97
CA GLN A 106 -6.23 11.61 13.04
C GLN A 106 -7.10 10.61 13.79
N ARG A 107 -6.85 9.30 13.64
CA ARG A 107 -7.57 8.24 14.39
C ARG A 107 -7.22 8.26 15.88
N GLU A 108 -5.98 8.57 16.24
CA GLU A 108 -5.56 8.79 17.64
C GLU A 108 -6.33 9.97 18.27
N LYS A 109 -6.75 10.95 17.46
CA LYS A 109 -7.63 12.07 17.86
C LYS A 109 -9.13 11.73 17.83
N GLY A 110 -9.50 10.47 17.61
CA GLY A 110 -10.90 10.00 17.58
C GLY A 110 -11.63 10.23 16.26
N LYS A 111 -10.96 10.69 15.19
CA LYS A 111 -11.61 10.89 13.88
C LYS A 111 -11.74 9.57 13.12
N GLU A 112 -12.89 9.37 12.47
CA GLU A 112 -13.06 8.29 11.51
C GLU A 112 -12.40 8.65 10.17
N VAL A 113 -11.29 7.98 9.86
CA VAL A 113 -10.55 8.18 8.61
C VAL A 113 -10.44 6.89 7.83
N LYS A 114 -10.81 6.91 6.54
CA LYS A 114 -10.51 5.83 5.58
C LYS A 114 -9.42 6.28 4.61
N VAL A 115 -8.65 5.32 4.12
CA VAL A 115 -7.49 5.57 3.25
C VAL A 115 -7.71 4.85 1.92
N GLY A 116 -7.54 5.57 0.82
CA GLY A 116 -7.47 5.05 -0.52
C GLY A 116 -6.14 5.40 -1.18
N LEU A 117 -5.94 4.97 -2.42
CA LEU A 117 -4.74 5.33 -3.18
C LEU A 117 -4.72 6.84 -3.44
N GLY A 118 -3.74 7.54 -2.88
CA GLY A 118 -3.57 9.00 -3.06
C GLY A 118 -4.72 9.86 -2.51
N ARG A 119 -5.59 9.31 -1.67
CA ARG A 119 -6.78 10.01 -1.14
C ARG A 119 -7.17 9.52 0.25
N VAL A 120 -7.88 10.37 0.99
CA VAL A 120 -8.41 10.07 2.32
C VAL A 120 -9.90 10.36 2.38
N MET A 121 -10.62 9.65 3.25
CA MET A 121 -12.00 9.94 3.58
C MET A 121 -12.04 10.52 4.98
N VAL A 122 -12.55 11.74 5.12
CA VAL A 122 -12.72 12.46 6.38
C VAL A 122 -14.17 12.93 6.43
N ASP A 123 -14.87 12.71 7.54
CA ASP A 123 -16.27 13.11 7.72
C ASP A 123 -17.17 12.65 6.55
N GLY A 124 -16.95 11.41 6.09
CA GLY A 124 -17.69 10.80 4.99
C GLY A 124 -17.32 11.26 3.57
N LYS A 125 -16.40 12.21 3.41
CA LYS A 125 -16.03 12.77 2.10
C LYS A 125 -14.63 12.33 1.66
N TRP A 126 -14.52 11.83 0.43
CA TRP A 126 -13.23 11.52 -0.20
C TRP A 126 -12.58 12.79 -0.73
N ILE A 127 -11.37 13.08 -0.24
CA ILE A 127 -10.53 14.19 -0.70
C ILE A 127 -9.19 13.65 -1.21
N ARG A 128 -8.67 14.23 -2.28
CA ARG A 128 -7.33 13.91 -2.78
C ARG A 128 -6.30 14.37 -1.76
N TRP A 129 -5.23 13.59 -1.58
CA TRP A 129 -4.17 13.93 -0.63
C TRP A 129 -3.51 15.28 -0.95
N GLU A 130 -3.36 15.59 -2.23
CA GLU A 130 -2.83 16.88 -2.73
C GLU A 130 -3.68 18.08 -2.29
N SER A 131 -4.94 17.86 -1.89
CA SER A 131 -5.85 18.90 -1.41
C SER A 131 -5.86 19.03 0.11
N VAL A 132 -5.15 18.18 0.85
CA VAL A 132 -5.01 18.28 2.30
C VAL A 132 -3.95 19.35 2.61
N PRO A 133 -4.28 20.42 3.37
CA PRO A 133 -3.31 21.48 3.70
C PRO A 133 -2.05 20.93 4.36
N GLU A 134 -0.87 21.46 4.03
CA GLU A 134 0.41 20.93 4.54
C GLU A 134 0.50 20.99 6.07
N GLU A 135 -0.04 22.05 6.68
CA GLU A 135 -0.16 22.21 8.14
C GLU A 135 -0.96 21.07 8.79
N GLU A 136 -1.93 20.50 8.09
CA GLU A 136 -2.70 19.36 8.58
C GLU A 136 -1.95 18.04 8.39
N GLN A 137 -1.00 17.94 7.45
CA GLN A 137 -0.23 16.72 7.15
C GLN A 137 0.80 16.37 8.24
N VAL A 138 1.04 17.26 9.21
CA VAL A 138 2.05 17.10 10.26
C VAL A 138 1.53 16.18 11.37
N SER A 139 2.24 15.08 11.65
CA SER A 139 1.94 14.24 12.82
C SER A 139 2.62 14.80 14.07
N GLU A 140 1.91 14.91 15.20
CA GLU A 140 2.43 15.44 16.48
C GLU A 140 3.70 14.73 17.01
N ARG A 141 3.96 13.48 16.60
CA ARG A 141 5.25 12.82 16.91
C ARG A 141 6.48 13.58 16.38
N GLN A 142 6.30 14.35 15.31
CA GLN A 142 7.34 15.18 14.72
C GLN A 142 7.45 16.56 15.43
N VAL A 143 6.38 16.98 16.12
CA VAL A 143 6.33 18.19 16.94
C VAL A 143 7.02 17.92 18.29
N ARG A 144 6.63 16.83 18.99
CA ARG A 144 7.27 16.42 20.26
C ARG A 144 8.77 16.11 20.14
N GLY A 145 9.23 15.66 18.97
CA GLY A 145 10.65 15.42 18.71
C GLY A 145 11.48 16.71 18.56
N LYS A 146 10.86 17.83 18.14
CA LYS A 146 11.51 19.14 18.09
C LYS A 146 11.50 19.82 19.47
N ASP A 147 10.38 19.72 20.19
CA ASP A 147 10.26 20.31 21.53
C ASP A 147 11.25 19.69 22.53
N GLY A 148 11.52 18.39 22.42
CA GLY A 148 12.52 17.70 23.25
C GLY A 148 13.97 18.09 22.96
N GLN A 149 14.26 18.59 21.76
CA GLN A 149 15.60 19.02 21.34
C GLN A 149 15.85 20.49 21.75
N GLU A 150 14.84 21.36 21.64
CA GLU A 150 14.91 22.75 22.15
C GLU A 150 15.01 22.83 23.69
N SER A 151 14.47 21.86 24.44
CA SER A 151 14.62 21.81 25.90
C SER A 151 16.03 21.42 26.38
N MET A 152 16.83 20.72 25.55
CA MET A 152 18.23 20.39 25.89
C MET A 152 19.19 21.53 25.56
N ASP A 153 18.95 22.29 24.48
CA ASP A 153 19.84 23.40 24.07
C ASP A 153 19.70 24.67 24.92
N LYS A 154 18.65 24.80 25.75
CA LYS A 154 18.46 25.92 26.69
C LYS A 154 18.96 25.64 28.12
N SER A 155 19.59 24.48 28.34
CA SER A 155 20.04 24.02 29.66
C SER A 155 21.57 24.06 29.85
N PHE A 156 22.30 24.83 29.02
CA PHE A 156 23.75 25.07 29.15
C PHE A 156 24.06 26.52 29.50
#